data_AF-A0A7Y3A066-F1
#
_entry.id   AF-A0A7Y3A066-F1
#
_cell.length_a   1.000
_cell.length_b   1.000
_cell.length_c   1.000
_cell.angle_alpha   90.00
_cell.angle_beta   90.00
_cell.angle_gamma   90.00
#
_symmetry.space_group_name_H-M   'P 1'
#
loop_
_entity.id
_entity.type
_entity.pdbx_description
1 polymer ?
#
loop_
_entity_poly.entity_id
_entity_poly.type
_entity_poly.pdbx_seq_one_letter_code
_entity_poly.pdbx_strand_id
1 'polypeptide(L)' 'MENYDHIVKSLHQNKTVFQSLFENISEEQQFWKPSPDSWCLLEVLCHLLDEERLDFRFRAEFILNNPGEIPPPFD' A
#
# COMPACT_ATOMS: atom_id res chain seq x y z
N MET A 1 13.36 7.46 25.21
CA MET A 1 13.04 7.82 23.82
C MET A 1 13.00 6.51 23.06
N GLU A 2 11.82 6.09 22.60
CA GLU A 2 11.71 4.85 21.83
C GLU A 2 12.45 4.99 20.50
N ASN A 3 13.20 3.96 20.13
CA ASN A 3 13.96 3.93 18.89
C ASN A 3 13.11 3.31 17.78
N TYR A 4 12.67 4.15 16.83
CA TYR A 4 11.87 3.75 15.67
C TYR A 4 12.71 3.45 14.41
N ASP A 5 14.04 3.43 14.51
CA ASP A 5 14.96 3.18 13.38
C ASP A 5 14.65 1.85 12.68
N HIS A 6 14.22 0.84 13.43
CA HIS A 6 13.85 -0.46 12.88
C HIS A 6 12.62 -0.38 11.97
N ILE A 7 11.64 0.48 12.29
CA ILE A 7 10.44 0.71 11.47
C ILE A 7 10.86 1.43 10.18
N VAL A 8 11.63 2.51 10.30
CA VAL A 8 12.12 3.27 9.14
C VAL A 8 12.93 2.36 8.21
N LYS A 9 13.82 1.53 8.77
CA LYS A 9 14.59 0.54 8.00
C LYS A 9 13.69 -0.46 7.29
N SER A 10 12.66 -0.98 7.98
CA SER A 10 11.71 -1.93 7.38
C SER A 10 10.94 -1.30 6.23
N LEU A 11 10.50 -0.05 6.35
CA LEU A 11 9.83 0.70 5.26
C LEU A 11 10.75 0.84 4.03
N HIS A 12 12.04 1.15 4.23
CA HIS A 12 13.00 1.21 3.13
C HIS A 12 13.20 -0.15 2.45
N GLN A 13 13.28 -1.24 3.23
CA GLN A 13 13.42 -2.59 2.68
C GLN A 13 12.19 -3.03 1.90
N ASN A 14 10.99 -2.69 2.39
CA ASN A 14 9.73 -3.04 1.74
C ASN A 14 9.60 -2.42 0.35
N LYS A 15 10.19 -1.25 0.09
CA LYS A 15 10.24 -0.67 -1.26
C LYS A 15 10.89 -1.63 -2.26
N THR A 16 12.03 -2.21 -1.90
CA THR A 16 12.75 -3.15 -2.77
C THR A 16 11.97 -4.46 -2.91
N VAL A 17 11.42 -4.99 -1.82
CA VAL A 17 10.56 -6.19 -1.86
C VAL A 17 9.39 -5.98 -2.82
N PHE A 18 8.72 -4.83 -2.72
CA PHE A 18 7.60 -4.48 -3.58
C PHE A 18 8.01 -4.44 -5.04
N GLN A 19 9.10 -3.76 -5.38
CA GLN A 19 9.61 -3.74 -6.76
C GLN A 19 9.87 -5.15 -7.30
N SER A 20 10.55 -6.00 -6.52
CA SER A 20 10.85 -7.37 -6.93
C SER A 20 9.61 -8.26 -7.12
N LEU A 21 8.48 -7.96 -6.45
CA LEU A 21 7.22 -8.70 -6.67
C LEU A 21 6.59 -8.44 -8.04
N PHE A 22 6.86 -7.27 -8.64
CA PHE A 22 6.23 -6.83 -9.90
C PHE A 22 7.23 -6.72 -11.06
N GLU A 23 8.50 -7.07 -10.85
CA GLU A 23 9.51 -7.14 -11.91
C GLU A 23 9.34 -8.40 -12.77
N ASN A 24 9.68 -8.28 -14.06
CA ASN A 24 9.70 -9.39 -15.03
C ASN A 24 8.37 -10.13 -15.23
N ILE A 25 7.23 -9.45 -15.00
CA ILE A 25 5.89 -10.01 -15.26
C ILE A 25 5.50 -9.77 -16.72
N SER A 26 5.06 -10.81 -17.43
CA SER A 26 4.57 -10.68 -18.81
C SER A 26 3.25 -9.91 -18.89
N GLU A 27 2.93 -9.32 -20.04
CA GLU A 27 1.65 -8.62 -20.24
C GLU A 27 0.45 -9.53 -19.96
N GLU A 28 0.49 -10.78 -20.43
CA GLU A 28 -0.54 -11.78 -20.14
C GLU A 28 -0.76 -11.97 -18.63
N GLN A 29 0.32 -12.08 -17.86
CA GLN A 29 0.24 -12.22 -16.40
C GLN A 29 -0.27 -10.95 -15.70
N GLN A 30 0.04 -9.76 -16.24
CA GLN A 30 -0.44 -8.49 -15.68
C GLN A 30 -1.97 -8.38 -15.75
N PHE A 31 -2.57 -8.89 -16.83
CA PHE A 31 -4.01 -8.83 -17.08
C PHE A 31 -4.78 -10.12 -16.75
N TRP A 32 -4.09 -11.20 -16.38
CA TRP A 32 -4.73 -12.46 -16.03
C TRP A 32 -5.58 -12.33 -14.76
N LYS A 33 -6.79 -12.89 -14.80
CA LYS A 33 -7.74 -12.94 -13.68
C LYS A 33 -7.99 -14.40 -13.27
N PRO A 34 -7.87 -14.75 -11.98
CA PRO A 34 -8.20 -16.10 -11.48
C PRO A 34 -9.66 -16.50 -11.70
N SER A 35 -10.57 -15.53 -11.67
CA SER A 35 -11.99 -15.68 -11.94
C SER A 35 -12.56 -14.36 -12.48
N PRO A 36 -13.75 -14.35 -13.10
CA PRO A 36 -14.37 -13.12 -13.62
C PRO A 36 -14.52 -11.99 -12.59
N ASP A 37 -14.72 -12.35 -11.32
CA ASP A 37 -14.93 -11.41 -10.22
C ASP A 37 -13.64 -11.06 -9.46
N SER A 38 -12.50 -11.68 -9.81
CA SER A 38 -11.21 -11.40 -9.19
C SER A 38 -10.51 -10.21 -9.85
N TRP A 39 -9.62 -9.57 -9.10
CA TRP A 39 -8.70 -8.57 -9.66
C TRP A 39 -7.53 -9.25 -10.38
N CYS A 40 -7.06 -8.62 -11.47
CA CYS A 40 -5.76 -8.93 -12.05
C CYS A 40 -4.63 -8.22 -11.27
N LEU A 41 -3.39 -8.57 -11.59
CA LEU A 41 -2.22 -7.99 -10.93
C LEU A 41 -2.17 -6.47 -11.06
N LEU A 42 -2.50 -5.94 -12.24
CA LEU A 42 -2.52 -4.49 -12.48
C LEU A 42 -3.58 -3.79 -11.62
N GLU A 43 -4.78 -4.36 -11.50
CA GLU A 43 -5.86 -3.81 -10.67
C GLU A 43 -5.46 -3.79 -9.19
N VAL A 44 -4.82 -4.86 -8.70
CA VAL A 44 -4.25 -4.91 -7.34
C VAL A 44 -3.21 -3.81 -7.16
N LEU A 45 -2.28 -3.64 -8.10
CA LEU A 45 -1.22 -2.63 -8.00
C LEU A 45 -1.78 -1.19 -8.00
N CYS A 46 -2.77 -0.90 -8.85
CA CYS A 46 -3.45 0.38 -8.87
C CYS A 46 -4.15 0.68 -7.54
N HIS A 47 -4.87 -0.30 -6.99
CA HIS A 47 -5.53 -0.13 -5.70
C HIS A 47 -4.52 0.14 -4.57
N LEU A 48 -3.42 -0.61 -4.51
CA LEU A 48 -2.35 -0.37 -3.52
C LEU A 48 -1.75 1.04 -3.64
N LEU A 49 -1.65 1.58 -4.86
CA LEU A 49 -1.19 2.95 -5.07
C LEU A 49 -2.20 3.99 -4.55
N ASP A 50 -3.50 3.73 -4.72
CA ASP A 50 -4.56 4.60 -4.21
C ASP A 50 -4.55 4.59 -2.67
N GLU A 51 -4.49 3.41 -2.05
CA GLU A 51 -4.39 3.23 -0.59
C GLU A 51 -3.20 3.99 0.02
N GLU A 52 -2.00 3.86 -0.56
CA GLU A 52 -0.80 4.56 -0.08
C GLU A 52 -0.94 6.08 -0.19
N ARG A 53 -1.57 6.58 -1.26
CA ARG A 53 -1.63 8.01 -1.55
C ARG A 53 -2.76 8.72 -0.84
N LEU A 54 -3.90 8.05 -0.71
CA LEU A 54 -5.14 8.63 -0.22
C LEU A 54 -5.34 8.24 1.24
N ASP A 55 -5.33 6.95 1.54
CA ASP A 55 -5.81 6.44 2.82
C ASP A 55 -4.74 6.43 3.89
N PHE A 56 -3.58 5.81 3.65
CA PHE A 56 -2.50 5.77 4.64
C PHE A 56 -1.96 7.17 4.93
N ARG A 57 -1.81 8.00 3.90
CA ARG A 57 -1.41 9.41 4.08
C ARG A 57 -2.42 10.16 4.94
N PHE A 58 -3.69 10.12 4.57
CA PHE A 58 -4.74 10.81 5.32
C PHE A 58 -4.78 10.34 6.78
N ARG A 59 -4.71 9.02 7.03
CA ARG A 59 -4.77 8.49 8.40
C ARG A 59 -3.55 8.89 9.22
N ALA A 60 -2.35 8.84 8.65
CA ALA A 60 -1.14 9.28 9.33
C ALA A 60 -1.23 10.77 9.70
N GLU A 61 -1.65 11.61 8.76
CA GLU A 61 -1.85 13.04 8.99
C GLU A 61 -2.96 13.31 10.03
N PHE A 62 -4.08 12.58 9.96
CA PHE A 62 -5.18 12.75 10.90
C PHE A 62 -4.77 12.41 12.33
N ILE A 63 -4.11 11.28 12.55
CA ILE A 63 -3.67 10.83 13.88
C ILE A 63 -2.68 11.82 14.50
N LEU A 64 -1.76 12.37 13.70
CA LEU A 64 -0.77 13.34 14.17
C LEU A 64 -1.41 14.68 14.57
N ASN A 65 -2.47 15.10 13.86
CA ASN A 65 -3.08 16.41 14.07
C ASN A 65 -4.32 16.40 14.98
N ASN A 66 -4.97 15.25 15.19
CA ASN A 66 -6.20 15.12 15.97
C ASN A 66 -6.06 14.03 17.06
N PRO A 67 -5.18 14.22 18.06
CA PRO A 67 -4.89 13.20 19.06
C PRO A 67 -6.13 12.87 19.91
N GLY A 68 -6.47 11.59 19.99
CA GLY A 68 -7.62 11.10 20.76
C GLY A 68 -8.94 11.07 19.98
N GLU A 69 -8.94 11.53 18.73
CA GLU A 69 -10.10 11.45 17.84
C GLU A 69 -10.03 10.22 16.94
N ILE A 70 -11.21 9.70 16.57
CA ILE A 70 -11.32 8.57 15.65
C ILE A 70 -11.45 9.13 14.23
N PRO A 71 -10.59 8.73 13.28
CA PRO A 71 -10.72 9.16 11.89
C PRO A 71 -12.05 8.68 11.29
N PRO A 72 -12.58 9.39 10.28
CA PRO A 72 -13.77 8.94 9.57
C PRO A 72 -13.59 7.52 8.99
N PRO A 73 -14.70 6.79 8.78
CA PRO A 73 -14.66 5.49 8.11
C PRO A 73 -14.09 5.64 6.70
N PHE A 74 -13.51 4.55 6.19
CA PHE A 74 -13.24 4.42 4.76
C PHE A 74 -14.57 4.43 3.99
N ASP A 75 -14.57 5.01 2.80
CA ASP A 75 -15.70 4.92 1.87
C ASP A 75 -15.56 3.66 1.00
#